data_AF-A0A7Y8THC2-F1
#
_entry.id   AF-A0A7Y8THC2-F1
#
_cell.length_a   1.000
_cell.length_b   1.000
_cell.length_c   1.000
_cell.angle_alpha   90.00
_cell.angle_beta   90.00
_cell.angle_gamma   90.00
#
_symmetry.space_group_name_H-M   'P 1'
#
loop_
_entity.id
_entity.type
_entity.pdbx_description
1 polymer ?
#
loop_
_entity_poly.entity_id
_entity_poly.type
_entity_poly.pdbx_seq_one_letter_code
_entity_poly.pdbx_strand_id
1 'polypeptide(L)'
;MGSRERFLDTINGRKPDRTPFYASLTPQVAQMLSSHFNLPYETPIDSLLSTRISHMDLLTSMGVDAIGVAATAPDDSPTVTTPDGLIINEWGMVFKDAGLYNEFYSFPLAHAETVADIEAYPFPDPFAKGRFEMAKAAIQKYGKNYGVIADLECSIFETSWYLVGLEKFLVDLLIEAPYVDALLDKVAYINTETGKELIRCGVDVIWCGDDFGSQQSCMMDMDTWRKYFKPRMKKMFDAFRSINPEIKIAWHTCGAVVDLIPDFIEIGLDILNPIQPMAKGMNPEFLKENFGKELMFFGGICVQDLLPNGTPDSIKAEVQRRAEILGHDGGYIIAPAHNIQPDTPIENIIALFDAVKNLKYN
;
A
#
# COMPACT_ATOMS: atom_id res chain seq x y z
N MET A 1 -22.35 0.27 14.85
CA MET A 1 -21.90 1.20 13.80
C MET A 1 -21.78 0.45 12.48
N GLY A 2 -22.07 1.09 11.34
CA GLY A 2 -21.80 0.49 10.02
C GLY A 2 -20.30 0.49 9.70
N SER A 3 -19.85 -0.33 8.74
CA SER A 3 -18.42 -0.41 8.36
C SER A 3 -17.85 0.92 7.86
N ARG A 4 -18.57 1.61 6.95
CA ARG A 4 -18.21 2.96 6.50
C ARG A 4 -18.11 3.96 7.64
N GLU A 5 -19.12 4.01 8.50
CA GLU A 5 -19.15 4.93 9.64
C GLU A 5 -17.96 4.69 10.58
N ARG A 6 -17.67 3.42 10.90
CA ARG A 6 -16.51 3.00 11.71
C ARG A 6 -15.19 3.45 11.11
N PHE A 7 -15.02 3.24 9.81
CA PHE A 7 -13.83 3.63 9.08
C PHE A 7 -13.65 5.16 9.08
N LEU A 8 -14.71 5.90 8.71
CA LEU A 8 -14.69 7.36 8.66
C LEU A 8 -14.51 8.01 10.03
N ASP A 9 -15.08 7.46 11.09
CA ASP A 9 -14.83 7.93 12.45
C ASP A 9 -13.35 7.79 12.80
N THR A 10 -12.76 6.63 12.50
CA THR A 10 -11.36 6.34 12.78
C THR A 10 -10.41 7.30 12.06
N ILE A 11 -10.55 7.47 10.74
CA ILE A 11 -9.64 8.32 9.96
C ILE A 11 -9.84 9.82 10.20
N ASN A 12 -10.91 10.19 10.92
CA ASN A 12 -11.16 11.57 11.37
C ASN A 12 -10.92 11.76 12.87
N GLY A 13 -10.15 10.87 13.51
CA GLY A 13 -9.74 11.00 14.91
C GLY A 13 -10.86 10.83 15.92
N ARG A 14 -12.00 10.24 15.53
CA ARG A 14 -13.10 9.90 16.43
C ARG A 14 -13.00 8.43 16.83
N LYS A 15 -13.38 8.13 18.07
CA LYS A 15 -13.35 6.74 18.58
C LYS A 15 -14.54 5.94 18.03
N PRO A 16 -14.29 4.87 17.25
CA PRO A 16 -15.36 4.01 16.72
C PRO A 16 -15.88 3.01 17.77
N ASP A 17 -16.92 2.23 17.42
CA ASP A 17 -17.43 1.12 18.27
C ASP A 17 -16.42 -0.04 18.43
N ARG A 18 -15.61 -0.30 17.41
CA ARG A 18 -14.40 -1.14 17.43
C ARG A 18 -13.41 -0.62 16.39
N THR A 19 -12.14 -1.00 16.50
CA THR A 19 -11.14 -0.66 15.47
C THR A 19 -11.56 -1.23 14.11
N PRO A 20 -11.53 -0.44 13.01
CA PRO A 20 -11.85 -0.94 11.68
C PRO A 20 -10.79 -1.93 11.18
N PHE A 21 -11.21 -2.80 10.26
CA PHE A 21 -10.37 -3.82 9.66
C PHE A 21 -10.16 -3.57 8.16
N TYR A 22 -8.94 -3.76 7.70
CA TYR A 22 -8.61 -3.93 6.28
C TYR A 22 -7.71 -5.16 6.14
N ALA A 23 -7.81 -5.85 5.00
CA ALA A 23 -6.93 -6.94 4.68
C ALA A 23 -6.77 -7.05 3.17
N SER A 24 -5.63 -7.57 2.75
CA SER A 24 -5.34 -7.95 1.38
C SER A 24 -4.74 -9.35 1.36
N LEU A 25 -4.96 -10.07 0.27
CA LEU A 25 -4.65 -11.50 0.15
C LEU A 25 -3.79 -11.73 -1.08
N THR A 26 -2.88 -12.68 -1.02
CA THR A 26 -2.34 -13.23 -2.26
C THR A 26 -3.43 -14.04 -3.01
N PRO A 27 -3.32 -14.20 -4.34
CA PRO A 27 -4.33 -14.92 -5.12
C PRO A 27 -4.55 -16.36 -4.64
N GLN A 28 -3.48 -17.01 -4.18
CA GLN A 28 -3.52 -18.38 -3.64
C GLN A 28 -4.34 -18.45 -2.35
N VAL A 29 -4.18 -17.47 -1.45
CA VAL A 29 -4.96 -17.39 -0.20
C VAL A 29 -6.42 -17.09 -0.51
N ALA A 30 -6.70 -16.17 -1.43
CA ALA A 30 -8.06 -15.87 -1.86
C ALA A 30 -8.76 -17.11 -2.45
N GLN A 31 -8.06 -17.88 -3.30
CA GLN A 31 -8.59 -19.13 -3.85
C GLN A 31 -8.90 -20.18 -2.78
N MET A 32 -8.00 -20.32 -1.80
CA MET A 32 -8.19 -21.21 -0.65
C MET A 32 -9.46 -20.83 0.14
N LEU A 33 -9.61 -19.54 0.48
CA LEU A 33 -10.75 -19.04 1.24
C LEU A 33 -12.06 -19.13 0.46
N SER A 34 -12.07 -18.76 -0.83
CA SER A 34 -13.23 -18.93 -1.72
C SER A 34 -13.69 -20.39 -1.75
N SER A 35 -12.74 -21.33 -1.83
CA SER A 35 -13.05 -22.76 -1.81
C SER A 35 -13.60 -23.22 -0.45
N HIS A 36 -13.03 -22.74 0.66
CA HIS A 36 -13.49 -23.09 2.01
C HIS A 36 -14.90 -22.58 2.32
N PHE A 37 -15.22 -21.35 1.90
CA PHE A 37 -16.52 -20.71 2.14
C PHE A 37 -17.54 -20.94 1.03
N ASN A 38 -17.19 -21.69 -0.01
CA ASN A 38 -18.02 -21.90 -1.20
C ASN A 38 -18.49 -20.57 -1.84
N LEU A 39 -17.55 -19.64 -1.98
CA LEU A 39 -17.74 -18.34 -2.62
C LEU A 39 -17.04 -18.30 -3.99
N PRO A 40 -17.53 -17.48 -4.94
CA PRO A 40 -16.82 -17.25 -6.19
C PRO A 40 -15.39 -16.75 -5.95
N TYR A 41 -14.46 -17.19 -6.81
CA TYR A 41 -13.12 -16.63 -6.85
C TYR A 41 -13.08 -15.46 -7.82
N GLU A 42 -12.78 -14.27 -7.31
CA GLU A 42 -12.50 -13.09 -8.11
C GLU A 42 -11.06 -13.17 -8.62
N THR A 43 -10.86 -13.15 -9.94
CA THR A 43 -9.50 -13.10 -10.50
C THR A 43 -8.81 -11.78 -10.18
N PRO A 44 -7.49 -11.76 -10.01
CA PRO A 44 -6.75 -10.52 -9.79
C PRO A 44 -6.98 -9.50 -10.90
N ILE A 45 -7.11 -8.23 -10.51
CA ILE A 45 -7.28 -7.10 -11.42
C ILE A 45 -5.94 -6.71 -12.04
N ASP A 46 -5.91 -6.35 -13.32
CA ASP A 46 -4.66 -5.92 -13.98
C ASP A 46 -4.17 -4.56 -13.45
N SER A 47 -3.19 -4.61 -12.55
CA SER A 47 -2.51 -3.47 -11.93
C SER A 47 -1.18 -3.93 -11.30
N LEU A 48 -0.22 -3.00 -11.14
CA LEU A 48 1.11 -3.27 -10.58
C LEU A 48 1.05 -3.85 -9.15
N LEU A 49 -0.04 -3.60 -8.42
CA LEU A 49 -0.32 -4.18 -7.10
C LEU A 49 -1.74 -4.78 -6.99
N SER A 50 -2.10 -5.58 -8.00
CA SER A 50 -3.40 -6.25 -8.13
C SER A 50 -3.98 -6.84 -6.83
N THR A 51 -3.14 -7.43 -5.97
CA THR A 51 -3.54 -8.06 -4.70
C THR A 51 -4.19 -7.12 -3.68
N ARG A 52 -3.89 -5.81 -3.71
CA ARG A 52 -4.47 -4.80 -2.79
C ARG A 52 -5.88 -4.37 -3.18
N ILE A 53 -6.25 -4.58 -4.43
CA ILE A 53 -7.49 -4.08 -5.05
C ILE A 53 -8.39 -5.22 -5.54
N SER A 54 -8.03 -6.47 -5.26
CA SER A 54 -8.77 -7.65 -5.72
C SER A 54 -9.54 -8.33 -4.58
N HIS A 55 -10.39 -9.29 -4.93
CA HIS A 55 -11.10 -10.15 -3.97
C HIS A 55 -12.05 -9.38 -3.01
N MET A 56 -12.65 -8.29 -3.48
CA MET A 56 -13.47 -7.40 -2.64
C MET A 56 -14.76 -8.07 -2.17
N ASP A 57 -15.43 -8.89 -2.99
CA ASP A 57 -16.64 -9.61 -2.58
C ASP A 57 -16.30 -10.62 -1.47
N LEU A 58 -15.20 -11.35 -1.61
CA LEU A 58 -14.70 -12.26 -0.58
C LEU A 58 -14.39 -11.48 0.72
N LEU A 59 -13.55 -10.45 0.65
CA LEU A 59 -13.10 -9.70 1.82
C LEU A 59 -14.26 -9.02 2.56
N THR A 60 -15.19 -8.40 1.83
CA THR A 60 -16.38 -7.77 2.42
C THR A 60 -17.31 -8.79 3.06
N SER A 61 -17.47 -9.98 2.48
CA SER A 61 -18.24 -11.07 3.10
C SER A 61 -17.61 -11.58 4.41
N MET A 62 -16.28 -11.51 4.53
CA MET A 62 -15.54 -11.90 5.73
C MET A 62 -15.50 -10.81 6.80
N GLY A 63 -15.88 -9.56 6.46
CA GLY A 63 -16.11 -8.48 7.41
C GLY A 63 -15.03 -7.41 7.49
N VAL A 64 -14.29 -7.14 6.41
CA VAL A 64 -13.48 -5.92 6.32
C VAL A 64 -14.37 -4.67 6.38
N ASP A 65 -13.81 -3.56 6.83
CA ASP A 65 -14.50 -2.27 6.95
C ASP A 65 -14.18 -1.29 5.81
N ALA A 66 -13.18 -1.61 5.00
CA ALA A 66 -12.79 -0.84 3.82
C ALA A 66 -12.37 -1.75 2.66
N ILE A 67 -12.48 -1.21 1.44
CA ILE A 67 -12.00 -1.84 0.20
C ILE A 67 -10.84 -1.04 -0.39
N GLY A 68 -9.98 -1.72 -1.15
CA GLY A 68 -8.94 -1.10 -1.96
C GLY A 68 -9.41 -0.83 -3.38
N VAL A 69 -9.05 0.31 -3.97
CA VAL A 69 -9.20 0.62 -5.40
C VAL A 69 -7.89 1.20 -5.91
N ALA A 70 -7.64 1.15 -7.21
CA ALA A 70 -6.46 1.82 -7.80
C ALA A 70 -6.75 2.16 -9.26
N ALA A 71 -5.79 2.83 -9.89
CA ALA A 71 -5.69 2.83 -11.34
C ALA A 71 -5.31 1.42 -11.83
N THR A 72 -5.90 1.00 -12.93
CA THR A 72 -5.59 -0.26 -13.61
C THR A 72 -4.79 -0.01 -14.88
N ALA A 73 -4.29 -1.07 -15.49
CA ALA A 73 -3.77 -0.98 -16.85
C ALA A 73 -4.84 -0.37 -17.79
N PRO A 74 -4.46 0.48 -18.74
CA PRO A 74 -5.39 1.13 -19.65
C PRO A 74 -5.86 0.17 -20.75
N ASP A 75 -6.99 0.51 -21.38
CA ASP A 75 -7.62 -0.32 -22.42
C ASP A 75 -6.69 -0.62 -23.61
N ASP A 76 -5.80 0.32 -23.94
CA ASP A 76 -4.93 0.29 -25.10
C ASP A 76 -3.52 -0.26 -24.83
N SER A 77 -3.16 -0.45 -23.57
CA SER A 77 -1.87 -1.03 -23.16
C SER A 77 -2.01 -1.96 -21.95
N PRO A 78 -2.82 -3.04 -22.05
CA PRO A 78 -2.97 -4.00 -20.97
C PRO A 78 -1.64 -4.74 -20.71
N THR A 79 -1.51 -5.33 -19.52
CA THR A 79 -0.41 -6.26 -19.26
C THR A 79 -0.50 -7.46 -20.20
N VAL A 80 0.61 -7.84 -20.83
CA VAL A 80 0.67 -8.94 -21.78
C VAL A 80 1.60 -10.05 -21.30
N THR A 81 1.19 -11.30 -21.50
CA THR A 81 2.06 -12.47 -21.32
C THR A 81 2.54 -12.97 -22.68
N THR A 82 3.86 -13.05 -22.86
CA THR A 82 4.50 -13.55 -24.08
C THR A 82 4.43 -15.09 -24.15
N PRO A 83 4.67 -15.71 -25.34
CA PRO A 83 4.66 -17.17 -25.47
C PRO A 83 5.69 -17.91 -24.61
N ASP A 84 6.79 -17.25 -24.23
CA ASP A 84 7.83 -17.75 -23.33
C ASP A 84 7.54 -17.48 -21.83
N GLY A 85 6.37 -16.92 -21.53
CA GLY A 85 5.88 -16.72 -20.16
C GLY A 85 6.39 -15.46 -19.47
N LEU A 86 6.94 -14.50 -20.22
CA LEU A 86 7.31 -13.19 -19.69
C LEU A 86 6.07 -12.30 -19.63
N ILE A 87 5.97 -11.50 -18.57
CA ILE A 87 4.85 -10.59 -18.33
C ILE A 87 5.38 -9.18 -18.54
N ILE A 88 4.74 -8.40 -19.41
CA ILE A 88 5.16 -7.04 -19.75
C ILE A 88 4.03 -6.07 -19.44
N ASN A 89 4.31 -5.07 -18.61
CA ASN A 89 3.35 -4.02 -18.29
C ASN A 89 3.57 -2.77 -19.16
N GLU A 90 2.67 -1.79 -19.03
CA GLU A 90 2.73 -0.51 -19.77
C GLU A 90 3.99 0.32 -19.49
N TRP A 91 4.63 0.12 -18.35
CA TRP A 91 5.88 0.80 -18.00
C TRP A 91 7.08 0.19 -18.71
N GLY A 92 6.90 -0.88 -19.50
CA GLY A 92 7.96 -1.64 -20.15
C GLY A 92 8.74 -2.55 -19.20
N MET A 93 8.28 -2.71 -17.95
CA MET A 93 8.86 -3.63 -16.99
C MET A 93 8.55 -5.06 -17.42
N VAL A 94 9.54 -5.95 -17.32
CA VAL A 94 9.38 -7.35 -17.68
C VAL A 94 9.52 -8.19 -16.43
N PHE A 95 8.55 -9.06 -16.20
CA PHE A 95 8.52 -9.99 -15.09
C PHE A 95 8.50 -11.44 -15.58
N LYS A 96 8.84 -12.35 -14.68
CA LYS A 96 8.69 -13.78 -14.86
C LYS A 96 7.94 -14.37 -13.67
N ASP A 97 6.99 -15.24 -13.94
CA ASP A 97 6.31 -16.01 -12.90
C ASP A 97 7.30 -16.98 -12.22
N ALA A 98 7.53 -16.77 -10.91
CA ALA A 98 8.35 -17.60 -10.05
C ALA A 98 7.49 -18.52 -9.14
N GLY A 99 6.21 -18.66 -9.44
CA GLY A 99 5.24 -19.55 -8.80
C GLY A 99 4.39 -18.86 -7.73
N LEU A 100 5.02 -18.23 -6.74
CA LEU A 100 4.29 -17.46 -5.72
C LEU A 100 4.15 -15.98 -6.09
N TYR A 101 5.17 -15.44 -6.75
CA TYR A 101 5.30 -14.05 -7.12
C TYR A 101 5.87 -13.91 -8.53
N ASN A 102 5.61 -12.75 -9.12
CA ASN A 102 6.33 -12.30 -10.31
C ASN A 102 7.64 -11.65 -9.87
N GLU A 103 8.75 -12.07 -10.49
CA GLU A 103 10.07 -11.49 -10.25
C GLU A 103 10.49 -10.61 -11.43
N PHE A 104 11.23 -9.54 -11.15
CA PHE A 104 11.82 -8.70 -12.21
C PHE A 104 12.77 -9.52 -13.07
N TYR A 105 12.52 -9.50 -14.37
CA TYR A 105 13.35 -10.16 -15.39
C TYR A 105 14.25 -9.15 -16.11
N SER A 106 13.72 -7.97 -16.44
CA SER A 106 14.52 -6.87 -17.01
C SER A 106 13.95 -5.50 -16.69
N PHE A 107 14.84 -4.51 -16.70
CA PHE A 107 14.55 -3.11 -16.36
C PHE A 107 14.72 -2.23 -17.63
N PRO A 108 13.68 -1.55 -18.11
CA PRO A 108 13.69 -0.89 -19.42
C PRO A 108 14.66 0.29 -19.53
N LEU A 109 15.02 0.92 -18.41
CA LEU A 109 15.95 2.04 -18.28
C LEU A 109 17.26 1.65 -17.60
N ALA A 110 17.65 0.36 -17.62
CA ALA A 110 18.95 -0.10 -17.08
C ALA A 110 20.17 0.59 -17.72
N HIS A 111 20.01 1.18 -18.90
CA HIS A 111 21.06 1.85 -19.68
C HIS A 111 21.04 3.38 -19.56
N ALA A 112 20.12 3.96 -18.79
CA ALA A 112 19.97 5.41 -18.71
C ALA A 112 21.19 6.07 -18.02
N GLU A 113 21.71 7.12 -18.64
CA GLU A 113 22.86 7.90 -18.15
C GLU A 113 22.58 9.41 -18.16
N THR A 114 21.69 9.85 -19.05
CA THR A 114 21.42 11.26 -19.34
C THR A 114 19.94 11.61 -19.18
N VAL A 115 19.64 12.91 -19.03
CA VAL A 115 18.26 13.42 -19.05
C VAL A 115 17.54 13.06 -20.36
N ALA A 116 18.26 13.08 -21.49
CA ALA A 116 17.69 12.75 -22.80
C ALA A 116 17.20 11.30 -22.89
N ASP A 117 17.85 10.36 -22.18
CA ASP A 117 17.40 8.96 -22.13
C ASP A 117 16.02 8.86 -21.46
N ILE A 118 15.77 9.69 -20.44
CA ILE A 118 14.49 9.76 -19.75
C ILE A 118 13.44 10.47 -20.61
N GLU A 119 13.78 11.59 -21.23
CA GLU A 119 12.84 12.34 -22.08
C GLU A 119 12.40 11.56 -23.32
N ALA A 120 13.27 10.68 -23.84
CA ALA A 120 12.97 9.81 -24.97
C ALA A 120 12.11 8.58 -24.60
N TYR A 121 12.01 8.24 -23.31
CA TYR A 121 11.31 7.05 -22.86
C TYR A 121 9.77 7.23 -22.94
N PRO A 122 9.03 6.27 -23.53
CA PRO A 122 7.58 6.37 -23.68
C PRO A 122 6.86 6.00 -22.37
N PHE A 123 6.92 6.89 -21.38
CA PHE A 123 6.23 6.70 -20.11
C PHE A 123 4.70 6.56 -20.27
N PRO A 124 4.02 5.79 -19.39
CA PRO A 124 2.56 5.71 -19.38
C PRO A 124 1.88 7.08 -19.24
N ASP A 125 0.77 7.25 -19.96
CA ASP A 125 -0.11 8.40 -19.80
C ASP A 125 -1.03 8.19 -18.59
N PRO A 126 -0.93 8.99 -17.50
CA PRO A 126 -1.79 8.85 -16.32
C PRO A 126 -3.29 9.04 -16.63
N PHE A 127 -3.64 9.62 -17.79
CA PHE A 127 -5.01 9.86 -18.21
C PHE A 127 -5.51 8.89 -19.28
N ALA A 128 -4.73 7.85 -19.61
CA ALA A 128 -5.12 6.86 -20.60
C ALA A 128 -6.49 6.24 -20.26
N LYS A 129 -7.24 5.90 -21.31
CA LYS A 129 -8.62 5.45 -21.19
C LYS A 129 -8.70 4.12 -20.43
N GLY A 130 -9.72 3.97 -19.58
CA GLY A 130 -10.01 2.72 -18.87
C GLY A 130 -9.46 2.66 -17.44
N ARG A 131 -8.38 3.39 -17.14
CA ARG A 131 -7.65 3.33 -15.85
C ARG A 131 -8.51 3.40 -14.60
N PHE A 132 -9.53 4.24 -14.62
CA PHE A 132 -10.33 4.57 -13.43
C PHE A 132 -11.73 3.92 -13.43
N GLU A 133 -12.08 3.17 -14.47
CA GLU A 133 -13.44 2.61 -14.59
C GLU A 133 -13.70 1.55 -13.53
N MET A 134 -12.70 0.72 -13.20
CA MET A 134 -12.77 -0.23 -12.10
C MET A 134 -12.99 0.48 -10.76
N ALA A 135 -12.17 1.49 -10.46
CA ALA A 135 -12.29 2.27 -9.22
C ALA A 135 -13.68 2.91 -9.07
N LYS A 136 -14.19 3.54 -10.14
CA LYS A 136 -15.55 4.13 -10.16
C LYS A 136 -16.62 3.06 -9.91
N ALA A 137 -16.53 1.91 -10.56
CA ALA A 137 -17.49 0.81 -10.39
C ALA A 137 -17.45 0.24 -8.96
N ALA A 138 -16.26 0.05 -8.38
CA ALA A 138 -16.07 -0.40 -7.01
C ALA A 138 -16.63 0.62 -6.00
N ILE A 139 -16.34 1.91 -6.17
CA ILE A 139 -16.89 2.98 -5.32
C ILE A 139 -18.42 3.01 -5.40
N GLN A 140 -18.99 2.87 -6.60
CA GLN A 140 -20.45 2.81 -6.77
C GLN A 140 -21.07 1.60 -6.04
N LYS A 141 -20.41 0.43 -6.10
CA LYS A 141 -20.88 -0.82 -5.49
C LYS A 141 -20.74 -0.81 -3.96
N TYR A 142 -19.58 -0.41 -3.45
CA TYR A 142 -19.20 -0.60 -2.04
C TYR A 142 -19.12 0.69 -1.22
N GLY A 143 -18.84 1.84 -1.84
CA GLY A 143 -18.49 3.08 -1.16
C GLY A 143 -19.58 3.69 -0.28
N LYS A 144 -20.84 3.21 -0.36
CA LYS A 144 -21.89 3.58 0.60
C LYS A 144 -21.80 2.83 1.93
N ASN A 145 -21.21 1.63 1.94
CA ASN A 145 -21.22 0.70 3.06
C ASN A 145 -19.84 0.48 3.69
N TYR A 146 -18.76 0.75 2.92
CA TYR A 146 -17.38 0.56 3.34
C TYR A 146 -16.57 1.85 3.15
N GLY A 147 -15.44 1.95 3.86
CA GLY A 147 -14.39 2.90 3.52
C GLY A 147 -13.74 2.56 2.18
N VAL A 148 -13.19 3.56 1.50
CA VAL A 148 -12.49 3.38 0.22
C VAL A 148 -11.07 3.90 0.32
N ILE A 149 -10.10 3.01 0.16
CA ILE A 149 -8.66 3.31 0.14
C ILE A 149 -8.18 3.21 -1.31
N ALA A 150 -7.69 4.31 -1.88
CA ALA A 150 -7.02 4.28 -3.16
C ALA A 150 -5.55 3.89 -2.98
N ASP A 151 -5.17 2.73 -3.49
CA ASP A 151 -3.79 2.28 -3.56
C ASP A 151 -3.04 3.00 -4.69
N LEU A 152 -1.87 3.52 -4.33
CA LEU A 152 -0.87 4.18 -5.15
C LEU A 152 0.54 3.84 -4.61
N GLU A 153 0.68 2.68 -3.93
CA GLU A 153 1.98 2.13 -3.53
C GLU A 153 2.89 1.94 -4.76
N CYS A 154 4.19 1.78 -4.52
CA CYS A 154 5.25 1.89 -5.52
C CYS A 154 5.29 3.26 -6.23
N SER A 155 5.24 4.34 -5.46
CA SER A 155 5.01 5.70 -5.94
C SER A 155 6.20 6.31 -6.68
N ILE A 156 7.31 6.60 -5.99
CA ILE A 156 8.41 7.41 -6.54
C ILE A 156 9.69 6.59 -6.57
N PHE A 157 10.16 6.14 -5.41
CA PHE A 157 11.41 5.39 -5.30
C PHE A 157 11.31 4.03 -5.97
N GLU A 158 10.25 3.27 -5.68
CA GLU A 158 10.06 1.92 -6.20
C GLU A 158 9.84 1.91 -7.70
N THR A 159 8.89 2.68 -8.23
CA THR A 159 8.73 2.77 -9.68
C THR A 159 10.01 3.24 -10.38
N SER A 160 10.81 4.13 -9.78
CA SER A 160 12.08 4.55 -10.39
C SER A 160 13.09 3.40 -10.45
N TRP A 161 13.27 2.63 -9.38
CA TRP A 161 14.20 1.51 -9.43
C TRP A 161 13.63 0.30 -10.19
N TYR A 162 12.32 0.11 -10.26
CA TYR A 162 11.67 -0.86 -11.14
C TYR A 162 11.95 -0.58 -12.63
N LEU A 163 12.32 0.66 -12.98
CA LEU A 163 12.69 1.02 -14.35
C LEU A 163 14.19 0.84 -14.60
N VAL A 164 15.04 1.04 -13.60
CA VAL A 164 16.51 1.11 -13.76
C VAL A 164 17.23 -0.16 -13.27
N GLY A 165 16.69 -0.81 -12.24
CA GLY A 165 17.37 -1.80 -11.41
C GLY A 165 17.87 -1.19 -10.09
N LEU A 166 17.59 -1.86 -8.97
CA LEU A 166 17.83 -1.34 -7.61
C LEU A 166 19.31 -0.99 -7.35
N GLU A 167 20.23 -1.89 -7.68
CA GLU A 167 21.66 -1.67 -7.42
C GLU A 167 22.20 -0.45 -8.16
N LYS A 168 21.95 -0.37 -9.49
CA LYS A 168 22.35 0.78 -10.30
C LYS A 168 21.72 2.06 -9.76
N PHE A 169 20.42 2.05 -9.50
CA PHE A 169 19.70 3.24 -9.04
C PHE A 169 20.22 3.77 -7.70
N LEU A 170 20.55 2.89 -6.74
CA LEU A 170 21.13 3.30 -5.46
C LEU A 170 22.54 3.89 -5.62
N VAL A 171 23.37 3.32 -6.50
CA VAL A 171 24.70 3.88 -6.83
C VAL A 171 24.53 5.25 -7.49
N ASP A 172 23.61 5.38 -8.43
CA ASP A 172 23.37 6.60 -9.20
C ASP A 172 22.76 7.73 -8.38
N LEU A 173 21.94 7.41 -7.38
CA LEU A 173 21.51 8.37 -6.36
C LEU A 173 22.71 8.93 -5.59
N LEU A 174 23.66 8.08 -5.20
CA LEU A 174 24.82 8.47 -4.41
C LEU A 174 25.83 9.32 -5.20
N ILE A 175 26.05 9.00 -6.49
CA ILE A 175 26.96 9.75 -7.36
C ILE A 175 26.28 10.90 -8.10
N GLU A 176 24.98 11.11 -7.85
CA GLU A 176 24.16 12.15 -8.46
C GLU A 176 24.13 12.07 -10.00
N ALA A 177 23.87 10.89 -10.54
CA ALA A 177 23.87 10.67 -11.99
C ALA A 177 22.87 11.61 -12.70
N PRO A 178 23.22 12.16 -13.88
CA PRO A 178 22.46 13.26 -14.50
C PRO A 178 20.98 12.97 -14.77
N TYR A 179 20.60 11.70 -14.95
CA TYR A 179 19.23 11.31 -15.27
C TYR A 179 18.31 11.21 -14.04
N VAL A 180 18.87 11.10 -12.83
CA VAL A 180 18.12 10.72 -11.61
C VAL A 180 16.99 11.68 -11.30
N ASP A 181 17.25 12.99 -11.30
CA ASP A 181 16.21 13.97 -11.01
C ASP A 181 15.10 13.98 -12.08
N ALA A 182 15.47 13.83 -13.36
CA ALA A 182 14.50 13.77 -14.46
C ALA A 182 13.59 12.53 -14.33
N LEU A 183 14.16 11.38 -13.98
CA LEU A 183 13.39 10.15 -13.75
C LEU A 183 12.45 10.31 -12.55
N LEU A 184 12.96 10.74 -11.41
CA LEU A 184 12.19 10.94 -10.19
C LEU A 184 11.04 11.94 -10.40
N ASP A 185 11.29 13.05 -11.10
CA ASP A 185 10.26 14.06 -11.40
C ASP A 185 9.18 13.50 -12.33
N LYS A 186 9.57 12.73 -13.35
CA LYS A 186 8.62 12.13 -14.30
C LYS A 186 7.73 11.09 -13.62
N VAL A 187 8.32 10.22 -12.81
CA VAL A 187 7.59 9.21 -12.04
C VAL A 187 6.68 9.87 -11.00
N ALA A 188 7.18 10.87 -10.27
CA ALA A 188 6.38 11.61 -9.30
C ALA A 188 5.20 12.34 -9.97
N TYR A 189 5.40 12.91 -11.16
CA TYR A 189 4.32 13.53 -11.94
C TYR A 189 3.21 12.52 -12.28
N ILE A 190 3.56 11.35 -12.83
CA ILE A 190 2.58 10.34 -13.24
C ILE A 190 1.78 9.87 -12.02
N ASN A 191 2.45 9.51 -10.92
CA ASN A 191 1.77 9.07 -9.71
C ASN A 191 0.92 10.19 -9.08
N THR A 192 1.40 11.43 -9.09
CA THR A 192 0.61 12.57 -8.58
C THR A 192 -0.66 12.80 -9.40
N GLU A 193 -0.60 12.75 -10.74
CA GLU A 193 -1.80 12.92 -11.57
C GLU A 193 -2.77 11.75 -11.41
N THR A 194 -2.27 10.51 -11.35
CA THR A 194 -3.09 9.33 -11.07
C THR A 194 -3.80 9.43 -9.72
N GLY A 195 -3.08 9.81 -8.66
CA GLY A 195 -3.66 10.01 -7.33
C GLY A 195 -4.72 11.11 -7.31
N LYS A 196 -4.52 12.21 -8.04
CA LYS A 196 -5.53 13.28 -8.18
C LYS A 196 -6.82 12.77 -8.84
N GLU A 197 -6.73 11.92 -9.85
CA GLU A 197 -7.91 11.32 -10.49
C GLU A 197 -8.62 10.32 -9.56
N LEU A 198 -7.89 9.52 -8.78
CA LEU A 198 -8.48 8.65 -7.76
C LEU A 198 -9.22 9.46 -6.68
N ILE A 199 -8.64 10.58 -6.23
CA ILE A 199 -9.30 11.48 -5.28
C ILE A 199 -10.60 12.05 -5.87
N ARG A 200 -10.60 12.45 -7.15
CA ARG A 200 -11.81 12.90 -7.86
C ARG A 200 -12.88 11.81 -7.99
N CYS A 201 -12.51 10.53 -7.96
CA CYS A 201 -13.47 9.43 -7.93
C CYS A 201 -14.21 9.30 -6.59
N GLY A 202 -13.74 9.98 -5.52
CA GLY A 202 -14.41 10.02 -4.22
C GLY A 202 -13.89 9.01 -3.21
N VAL A 203 -12.57 8.76 -3.21
CA VAL A 203 -11.91 7.90 -2.21
C VAL A 203 -11.76 8.63 -0.87
N ASP A 204 -11.74 7.86 0.23
CA ASP A 204 -11.65 8.40 1.60
C ASP A 204 -10.18 8.55 2.05
N VAL A 205 -9.30 7.69 1.54
CA VAL A 205 -7.84 7.69 1.79
C VAL A 205 -7.11 7.51 0.47
N ILE A 206 -6.02 8.25 0.24
CA ILE A 206 -5.01 7.94 -0.78
C ILE A 206 -3.82 7.29 -0.08
N TRP A 207 -3.49 6.08 -0.46
CA TRP A 207 -2.46 5.25 0.16
C TRP A 207 -1.29 5.12 -0.83
N CYS A 208 -0.33 6.01 -0.67
CA CYS A 208 0.92 6.02 -1.42
C CYS A 208 1.93 5.13 -0.72
N GLY A 209 3.10 4.93 -1.31
CA GLY A 209 4.14 4.18 -0.63
C GLY A 209 5.38 3.95 -1.45
N ASP A 210 6.48 3.82 -0.74
CA ASP A 210 7.74 3.30 -1.24
C ASP A 210 8.49 2.74 -0.03
N ASP A 211 9.02 1.52 -0.16
CA ASP A 211 9.81 0.93 0.91
C ASP A 211 11.16 1.64 1.07
N PHE A 212 11.35 2.28 2.21
CA PHE A 212 12.61 2.93 2.60
C PHE A 212 13.36 2.18 3.70
N GLY A 213 12.73 1.20 4.35
CA GLY A 213 13.27 0.50 5.51
C GLY A 213 13.79 -0.91 5.20
N SER A 214 14.81 -1.31 5.96
CA SER A 214 15.22 -2.71 6.16
C SER A 214 14.77 -3.20 7.53
N GLN A 215 15.13 -4.41 7.96
CA GLN A 215 14.82 -4.87 9.32
C GLN A 215 15.45 -3.99 10.43
N GLN A 216 16.55 -3.30 10.13
CA GLN A 216 17.41 -2.65 11.13
C GLN A 216 17.49 -1.12 11.01
N SER A 217 17.37 -0.58 9.80
CA SER A 217 17.49 0.86 9.52
C SER A 217 16.86 1.21 8.17
N CYS A 218 16.86 2.50 7.82
CA CYS A 218 16.60 2.94 6.45
C CYS A 218 17.66 2.36 5.46
N MET A 219 17.27 2.18 4.19
CA MET A 219 18.11 1.68 3.10
C MET A 219 19.05 2.74 2.52
N MET A 220 18.77 4.01 2.78
CA MET A 220 19.60 5.15 2.41
C MET A 220 19.74 6.07 3.61
N ASP A 221 20.76 6.92 3.58
CA ASP A 221 20.93 7.94 4.61
C ASP A 221 19.84 9.02 4.51
N MET A 222 19.61 9.70 5.64
CA MET A 222 18.52 10.66 5.77
C MET A 222 18.74 11.91 4.91
N ASP A 223 19.99 12.29 4.63
CA ASP A 223 20.28 13.47 3.82
C ASP A 223 19.98 13.21 2.34
N THR A 224 20.35 12.03 1.84
CA THR A 224 19.91 11.54 0.53
C THR A 224 18.40 11.49 0.43
N TRP A 225 17.71 10.94 1.45
CA TRP A 225 16.25 10.87 1.42
C TRP A 225 15.60 12.25 1.42
N ARG A 226 16.08 13.18 2.27
CA ARG A 226 15.59 14.57 2.34
C ARG A 226 15.87 15.36 1.07
N LYS A 227 16.96 15.07 0.36
CA LYS A 227 17.30 15.69 -0.91
C LYS A 227 16.33 15.25 -2.02
N TYR A 228 16.15 13.93 -2.18
CA TYR A 228 15.47 13.38 -3.35
C TYR A 228 13.96 13.16 -3.16
N PHE A 229 13.53 12.65 -2.01
CA PHE A 229 12.15 12.16 -1.85
C PHE A 229 11.27 13.14 -1.08
N LYS A 230 11.73 13.67 0.07
CA LYS A 230 10.95 14.61 0.89
C LYS A 230 10.28 15.75 0.09
N PRO A 231 10.99 16.52 -0.76
CA PRO A 231 10.37 17.61 -1.50
C PRO A 231 9.35 17.13 -2.55
N ARG A 232 9.57 15.96 -3.16
CA ARG A 232 8.66 15.39 -4.16
C ARG A 232 7.39 14.85 -3.51
N MET A 233 7.54 14.13 -2.39
CA MET A 233 6.43 13.67 -1.56
C MET A 233 5.61 14.84 -1.04
N LYS A 234 6.26 15.90 -0.53
CA LYS A 234 5.55 17.10 -0.10
C LYS A 234 4.72 17.72 -1.24
N LYS A 235 5.31 17.89 -2.43
CA LYS A 235 4.58 18.43 -3.60
C LYS A 235 3.41 17.54 -3.98
N MET A 236 3.58 16.23 -3.93
CA MET A 236 2.51 15.25 -4.19
C MET A 236 1.37 15.39 -3.17
N PHE A 237 1.69 15.51 -1.88
CA PHE A 237 0.69 15.67 -0.82
C PHE A 237 -0.07 17.00 -0.94
N ASP A 238 0.66 18.09 -1.21
CA ASP A 238 0.06 19.41 -1.46
C ASP A 238 -0.88 19.35 -2.68
N ALA A 239 -0.49 18.64 -3.74
CA ALA A 239 -1.32 18.47 -4.94
C ALA A 239 -2.59 17.66 -4.65
N PHE A 240 -2.52 16.59 -3.85
CA PHE A 240 -3.70 15.84 -3.41
C PHE A 240 -4.65 16.71 -2.59
N ARG A 241 -4.12 17.45 -1.61
CA ARG A 241 -4.92 18.38 -0.78
C ARG A 241 -5.51 19.53 -1.59
N SER A 242 -4.92 19.90 -2.72
CA SER A 242 -5.51 20.88 -3.64
C SER A 242 -6.79 20.39 -4.34
N ILE A 243 -6.96 19.07 -4.47
CA ILE A 243 -8.16 18.45 -5.03
C ILE A 243 -9.22 18.24 -3.93
N ASN A 244 -8.80 17.74 -2.78
CA ASN A 244 -9.65 17.55 -1.62
C ASN A 244 -8.87 17.91 -0.34
N PRO A 245 -9.14 19.06 0.30
CA PRO A 245 -8.43 19.48 1.52
C PRO A 245 -8.54 18.50 2.69
N GLU A 246 -9.59 17.65 2.71
CA GLU A 246 -9.87 16.69 3.78
C GLU A 246 -9.35 15.27 3.47
N ILE A 247 -8.73 15.06 2.31
CA ILE A 247 -8.19 13.73 1.95
C ILE A 247 -7.15 13.29 3.00
N LYS A 248 -7.27 12.04 3.45
CA LYS A 248 -6.26 11.43 4.31
C LYS A 248 -5.20 10.76 3.46
N ILE A 249 -3.95 11.08 3.75
CA ILE A 249 -2.79 10.53 3.05
C ILE A 249 -2.16 9.47 3.94
N ALA A 250 -2.14 8.23 3.44
CA ALA A 250 -1.39 7.13 4.01
C ALA A 250 -0.10 6.90 3.22
N TRP A 251 0.95 6.46 3.91
CA TRP A 251 2.22 6.09 3.26
C TRP A 251 2.63 4.69 3.71
N HIS A 252 2.77 3.77 2.75
CA HIS A 252 3.39 2.46 2.95
C HIS A 252 4.90 2.57 2.92
N THR A 253 5.56 2.01 3.93
CA THR A 253 6.98 1.68 3.88
C THR A 253 7.28 0.57 4.88
N CYS A 254 7.65 -0.61 4.39
CA CYS A 254 8.16 -1.69 5.22
C CYS A 254 9.46 -1.29 5.93
N GLY A 255 9.76 -2.04 7.00
CA GLY A 255 11.03 -1.97 7.71
C GLY A 255 11.10 -0.95 8.85
N ALA A 256 12.33 -0.70 9.30
CA ALA A 256 12.69 0.15 10.42
C ALA A 256 12.85 1.60 9.96
N VAL A 257 11.74 2.33 10.00
CA VAL A 257 11.61 3.70 9.47
C VAL A 257 11.36 4.76 10.54
N VAL A 258 11.59 4.43 11.81
CA VAL A 258 11.33 5.32 12.95
C VAL A 258 11.99 6.71 12.79
N ASP A 259 13.17 6.75 12.16
CA ASP A 259 13.93 7.98 11.93
C ASP A 259 13.32 8.87 10.83
N LEU A 260 12.48 8.31 9.94
CA LEU A 260 11.75 9.04 8.89
C LEU A 260 10.43 9.64 9.39
N ILE A 261 9.89 9.15 10.51
CA ILE A 261 8.58 9.57 11.00
C ILE A 261 8.48 11.09 11.23
N PRO A 262 9.47 11.78 11.85
CA PRO A 262 9.41 13.23 11.99
C PRO A 262 9.34 13.97 10.64
N ASP A 263 10.09 13.50 9.64
CA ASP A 263 10.06 14.08 8.30
C ASP A 263 8.72 13.81 7.60
N PHE A 264 8.10 12.64 7.79
CA PHE A 264 6.76 12.33 7.30
C PHE A 264 5.68 13.23 7.92
N ILE A 265 5.75 13.48 9.22
CA ILE A 265 4.85 14.40 9.92
C ILE A 265 5.02 15.82 9.36
N GLU A 266 6.26 16.28 9.16
CA GLU A 266 6.55 17.62 8.63
C GLU A 266 5.92 17.85 7.24
N ILE A 267 5.92 16.85 6.37
CA ILE A 267 5.33 16.96 5.04
C ILE A 267 3.81 16.72 5.02
N GLY A 268 3.19 16.44 6.17
CA GLY A 268 1.74 16.33 6.33
C GLY A 268 1.17 14.94 6.09
N LEU A 269 1.93 13.88 6.42
CA LEU A 269 1.39 12.51 6.44
C LEU A 269 0.32 12.38 7.52
N ASP A 270 -0.81 11.72 7.22
CA ASP A 270 -1.87 11.48 8.18
C ASP A 270 -1.81 10.06 8.78
N ILE A 271 -1.45 9.05 7.98
CA ILE A 271 -1.50 7.64 8.36
C ILE A 271 -0.17 6.95 8.01
N LEU A 272 0.52 6.39 9.01
CA LEU A 272 1.70 5.55 8.78
C LEU A 272 1.28 4.10 8.55
N ASN A 273 1.75 3.52 7.45
CA ASN A 273 1.54 2.13 7.11
C ASN A 273 2.85 1.46 6.63
N PRO A 274 3.06 0.16 6.89
CA PRO A 274 2.50 -0.54 8.02
C PRO A 274 3.18 -0.09 9.32
N ILE A 275 2.66 -0.55 10.46
CA ILE A 275 3.54 -0.75 11.62
C ILE A 275 4.26 -2.07 11.40
N GLN A 276 5.50 -2.06 10.90
CA GLN A 276 6.21 -3.30 10.59
C GLN A 276 6.59 -4.07 11.87
N PRO A 277 6.00 -5.25 12.15
CA PRO A 277 6.37 -6.03 13.32
C PRO A 277 7.83 -6.51 13.21
N MET A 278 8.48 -6.68 14.35
CA MET A 278 9.88 -7.13 14.48
C MET A 278 10.93 -6.16 13.92
N ALA A 279 10.56 -5.11 13.19
CA ALA A 279 11.49 -4.09 12.71
C ALA A 279 11.96 -3.21 13.86
N LYS A 280 13.24 -2.85 13.87
CA LYS A 280 13.83 -2.03 14.93
C LYS A 280 13.10 -0.69 15.04
N GLY A 281 12.70 -0.32 16.26
CA GLY A 281 12.04 0.96 16.54
C GLY A 281 10.55 1.03 16.20
N MET A 282 9.95 -0.04 15.63
CA MET A 282 8.55 -0.06 15.19
C MET A 282 7.58 -0.68 16.22
N ASN A 283 7.92 -0.60 17.52
CA ASN A 283 7.07 -1.12 18.59
C ASN A 283 5.80 -0.27 18.74
N PRO A 284 4.59 -0.86 18.84
CA PRO A 284 3.35 -0.08 18.83
C PRO A 284 3.21 0.86 20.02
N GLU A 285 3.67 0.47 21.21
CA GLU A 285 3.65 1.32 22.41
C GLU A 285 4.50 2.58 22.19
N PHE A 286 5.73 2.39 21.71
CA PHE A 286 6.66 3.47 21.42
C PHE A 286 6.08 4.42 20.35
N LEU A 287 5.55 3.87 19.25
CA LEU A 287 4.98 4.68 18.18
C LEU A 287 3.76 5.46 18.65
N LYS A 288 2.86 4.83 19.42
CA LYS A 288 1.67 5.52 19.96
C LYS A 288 2.06 6.64 20.91
N GLU A 289 3.00 6.39 21.82
CA GLU A 289 3.47 7.38 22.80
C GLU A 289 4.12 8.60 22.14
N ASN A 290 4.98 8.37 21.14
CA ASN A 290 5.80 9.43 20.54
C ASN A 290 5.12 10.14 19.37
N PHE A 291 4.29 9.45 18.59
CA PHE A 291 3.75 9.98 17.32
C PHE A 291 2.23 9.90 17.21
N GLY A 292 1.54 9.19 18.11
CA GLY A 292 0.09 8.94 18.02
C GLY A 292 -0.83 10.15 18.18
N LYS A 293 -0.28 11.34 18.44
CA LYS A 293 -1.02 12.61 18.43
C LYS A 293 -1.06 13.26 17.04
N GLU A 294 -0.07 12.96 16.21
CA GLU A 294 0.13 13.55 14.89
C GLU A 294 -0.19 12.55 13.78
N LEU A 295 0.03 11.26 14.05
CA LEU A 295 -0.21 10.17 13.12
C LEU A 295 -1.31 9.22 13.59
N MET A 296 -2.06 8.76 12.61
CA MET A 296 -2.83 7.53 12.69
C MET A 296 -1.98 6.35 12.21
N PHE A 297 -2.40 5.15 12.56
CA PHE A 297 -1.68 3.92 12.25
C PHE A 297 -2.53 2.97 11.41
N PHE A 298 -1.88 2.19 10.56
CA PHE A 298 -2.54 1.19 9.73
C PHE A 298 -1.63 -0.04 9.60
N GLY A 299 -2.16 -1.25 9.77
CA GLY A 299 -1.40 -2.50 9.69
C GLY A 299 -0.98 -3.03 11.06
N GLY A 300 0.10 -3.82 11.14
CA GLY A 300 0.70 -4.22 12.42
C GLY A 300 0.46 -5.65 12.89
N ILE A 301 -0.36 -6.45 12.20
CA ILE A 301 -0.45 -7.89 12.46
C ILE A 301 0.68 -8.61 11.71
N CYS A 302 1.50 -9.38 12.43
CA CYS A 302 2.73 -9.97 11.91
C CYS A 302 2.46 -11.10 10.90
N VAL A 303 2.84 -10.86 9.65
CA VAL A 303 2.76 -11.83 8.55
C VAL A 303 3.98 -12.76 8.45
N GLN A 304 5.08 -12.44 9.15
CA GLN A 304 6.33 -13.20 9.07
C GLN A 304 6.39 -14.38 10.06
N ASP A 305 5.72 -14.25 11.21
CA ASP A 305 5.80 -15.26 12.27
C ASP A 305 4.43 -15.57 12.89
N LEU A 306 3.70 -14.55 13.36
CA LEU A 306 2.45 -14.78 14.08
C LEU A 306 1.38 -15.46 13.21
N LEU A 307 1.13 -14.96 12.00
CA LEU A 307 0.15 -15.58 11.09
C LEU A 307 0.56 -16.99 10.62
N PRO A 308 1.80 -17.22 10.14
CA PRO A 308 2.19 -18.56 9.67
C PRO A 308 2.40 -19.57 10.81
N ASN A 309 2.99 -19.17 11.94
CA ASN A 309 3.45 -20.11 12.99
C ASN A 309 2.68 -20.01 14.31
N GLY A 310 1.88 -18.96 14.51
CA GLY A 310 1.11 -18.74 15.73
C GLY A 310 -0.10 -19.67 15.86
N THR A 311 -0.73 -19.61 17.02
CA THR A 311 -2.03 -20.27 17.27
C THR A 311 -3.19 -19.28 17.09
N PRO A 312 -4.42 -19.75 16.82
CA PRO A 312 -5.62 -18.91 16.79
C PRO A 312 -5.78 -18.01 18.03
N ASP A 313 -5.43 -18.51 19.21
CA ASP A 313 -5.53 -17.75 20.45
C ASP A 313 -4.45 -16.66 20.56
N SER A 314 -3.22 -16.94 20.10
CA SER A 314 -2.16 -15.92 20.03
C SER A 314 -2.50 -14.78 19.07
N ILE A 315 -3.16 -15.10 17.94
CA ILE A 315 -3.63 -14.11 16.97
C ILE A 315 -4.72 -13.23 17.58
N LYS A 316 -5.71 -13.84 18.23
CA LYS A 316 -6.77 -13.10 18.94
C LYS A 316 -6.19 -12.16 20.01
N ALA A 317 -5.23 -12.65 20.79
CA ALA A 317 -4.56 -11.87 21.81
C ALA A 317 -3.79 -10.68 21.22
N GLU A 318 -3.06 -10.87 20.13
CA GLU A 318 -2.34 -9.77 19.47
C GLU A 318 -3.29 -8.74 18.84
N VAL A 319 -4.39 -9.18 18.23
CA VAL A 319 -5.43 -8.29 17.70
C VAL A 319 -6.00 -7.41 18.81
N GLN A 320 -6.35 -8.00 19.97
CA GLN A 320 -6.81 -7.25 21.14
C GLN A 320 -5.74 -6.28 21.64
N ARG A 321 -4.49 -6.74 21.81
CA ARG A 321 -3.38 -5.91 22.28
C ARG A 321 -3.15 -4.69 21.37
N ARG A 322 -3.15 -4.88 20.06
CA ARG A 322 -2.98 -3.79 19.08
C ARG A 322 -4.13 -2.80 19.14
N ALA A 323 -5.37 -3.29 19.24
CA ALA A 323 -6.55 -2.43 19.38
C ALA A 323 -6.48 -1.58 20.66
N GLU A 324 -6.05 -2.17 21.78
CA GLU A 324 -5.91 -1.49 23.08
C GLU A 324 -4.81 -0.43 23.11
N ILE A 325 -3.71 -0.64 22.37
CA ILE A 325 -2.59 0.31 22.31
C ILE A 325 -2.86 1.38 21.27
N LEU A 326 -2.99 0.99 20.01
CA LEU A 326 -2.99 1.91 18.88
C LEU A 326 -4.37 2.56 18.69
N GLY A 327 -5.43 1.78 18.92
CA GLY A 327 -6.82 2.18 18.74
C GLY A 327 -7.49 2.75 19.99
N HIS A 328 -6.80 2.88 21.12
CA HIS A 328 -7.36 3.34 22.40
C HIS A 328 -8.25 4.59 22.27
N ASP A 329 -7.74 5.57 21.53
CA ASP A 329 -8.34 6.88 21.27
C ASP A 329 -8.82 7.04 19.82
N GLY A 330 -8.97 5.93 19.08
CA GLY A 330 -9.16 5.94 17.63
C GLY A 330 -7.85 6.09 16.85
N GLY A 331 -7.96 6.39 15.55
CA GLY A 331 -6.79 6.60 14.68
C GLY A 331 -5.97 5.36 14.36
N TYR A 332 -6.58 4.17 14.38
CA TYR A 332 -5.90 2.92 14.03
C TYR A 332 -6.78 2.06 13.12
N ILE A 333 -6.22 1.55 12.02
CA ILE A 333 -6.82 0.56 11.14
C ILE A 333 -6.06 -0.75 11.32
N ILE A 334 -6.73 -1.78 11.83
CA ILE A 334 -6.12 -3.10 11.95
C ILE A 334 -5.97 -3.67 10.54
N ALA A 335 -4.77 -4.14 10.24
CA ALA A 335 -4.53 -4.99 9.08
C ALA A 335 -3.30 -5.88 9.31
N PRO A 336 -3.18 -6.99 8.57
CA PRO A 336 -1.87 -7.57 8.26
C PRO A 336 -0.85 -6.49 7.91
N ALA A 337 0.40 -6.64 8.35
CA ALA A 337 1.48 -5.72 7.98
C ALA A 337 1.78 -5.73 6.47
N HIS A 338 1.47 -6.83 5.81
CA HIS A 338 1.48 -6.97 4.35
C HIS A 338 0.36 -7.95 3.93
N ASN A 339 0.22 -8.28 2.64
CA ASN A 339 -0.68 -9.35 2.18
C ASN A 339 -0.57 -10.61 3.05
N ILE A 340 -1.72 -11.23 3.37
CA ILE A 340 -1.74 -12.56 3.99
C ILE A 340 -1.13 -13.55 2.99
N GLN A 341 -0.14 -14.30 3.46
CA GLN A 341 0.74 -15.13 2.64
C GLN A 341 0.23 -16.58 2.52
N PRO A 342 0.62 -17.33 1.46
CA PRO A 342 0.19 -18.71 1.23
C PRO A 342 0.59 -19.72 2.31
N ASP A 343 1.59 -19.39 3.13
CA ASP A 343 2.04 -20.19 4.27
C ASP A 343 1.19 -19.98 5.53
N THR A 344 0.21 -19.07 5.51
CA THR A 344 -0.69 -18.82 6.64
C THR A 344 -1.81 -19.87 6.69
N PRO A 345 -1.92 -20.67 7.78
CA PRO A 345 -3.00 -21.64 7.95
C PRO A 345 -4.39 -20.99 7.93
N ILE A 346 -5.38 -21.67 7.36
CA ILE A 346 -6.73 -21.11 7.22
C ILE A 346 -7.38 -20.79 8.58
N GLU A 347 -7.15 -21.60 9.60
CA GLU A 347 -7.61 -21.38 10.96
C GLU A 347 -7.04 -20.09 11.57
N ASN A 348 -5.82 -19.72 11.18
CA ASN A 348 -5.17 -18.49 11.63
C ASN A 348 -5.75 -17.26 10.91
N ILE A 349 -6.09 -17.40 9.63
CA ILE A 349 -6.83 -16.36 8.89
C ILE A 349 -8.22 -16.15 9.52
N ILE A 350 -8.98 -17.23 9.72
CA ILE A 350 -10.31 -17.15 10.33
C ILE A 350 -10.21 -16.52 11.73
N ALA A 351 -9.22 -16.93 12.53
CA ALA A 351 -8.99 -16.36 13.86
C ALA A 351 -8.73 -14.85 13.82
N LEU A 352 -7.98 -14.34 12.84
CA LEU A 352 -7.74 -12.91 12.64
C LEU A 352 -9.07 -12.18 12.37
N PHE A 353 -9.85 -12.63 11.39
CA PHE A 353 -11.12 -11.99 11.02
C PHE A 353 -12.13 -12.03 12.19
N ASP A 354 -12.26 -13.18 12.86
CA ASP A 354 -13.13 -13.35 14.01
C ASP A 354 -12.68 -12.49 15.20
N ALA A 355 -11.37 -12.38 15.45
CA ALA A 355 -10.85 -11.54 16.52
C ALA A 355 -11.27 -10.08 16.33
N VAL A 356 -11.06 -9.54 15.12
CA VAL A 356 -11.38 -8.14 14.84
C VAL A 356 -12.89 -7.89 14.91
N LYS A 357 -13.71 -8.79 14.37
CA LYS A 357 -15.18 -8.70 14.43
C LYS A 357 -15.72 -8.68 15.86
N ASN A 358 -15.06 -9.40 16.77
CA ASN A 358 -15.46 -9.54 18.17
C ASN A 358 -14.72 -8.59 19.13
N LEU A 359 -13.90 -7.67 18.62
CA LEU A 359 -13.20 -6.68 19.44
C LEU A 359 -14.21 -5.90 20.31
N LYS A 360 -13.88 -5.80 21.60
CA LYS A 360 -14.57 -4.97 22.55
C LYS A 360 -13.56 -4.04 23.19
N TYR A 361 -13.81 -2.74 23.12
CA TYR A 361 -13.10 -1.80 23.98
C TYR A 361 -13.62 -1.99 25.41
N ASN A 362 -12.71 -2.19 26.35
CA ASN A 362 -13.01 -2.21 27.78
C ASN A 362 -13.34 -0.81 28.31
#